data_AF-A0A653C7T3-F1
#
_entry.id   AF-A0A653C7T3-F1
#
_cell.length_a   1.000
_cell.length_b   1.000
_cell.length_c   1.000
_cell.angle_alpha   90.00
_cell.angle_beta   90.00
_cell.angle_gamma   90.00
#
_symmetry.space_group_name_H-M   'P 1'
#
loop_
_entity.id
_entity.type
_entity.pdbx_description
1 polymer ?
#
loop_
_entity_poly.entity_id
_entity_poly.type
_entity_poly.pdbx_seq_one_letter_code
_entity_poly.pdbx_strand_id
1 'polypeptide(L)'
;MMREDEISFTAKTDLLIAHYGESYLKSQKRERKEYSCSNKMRELARLLITYRASVNDNSIAFKDLLHPEKFEGVVSATRKLSGFDPINKTYEAPSTALHMGTSLKVVSDELIHLILKRSPGFICESPEKSLEWRKNVKNFKMLVGTRWNTEISSVANKDLNEKRWERPLLVPLIDDVKMFREKTLEFAKECQKHFLENTDTDDTYKLFVNCTLALLVLFNRRRIGDVQYLKIKDYLSERKTNFKDFESTLSEGEKILTKHYKRVLNGGKGSRAVVILVPEVLQDFLNLIIKKRDKYISADNKYIFAIPNSKIQWSQADVAIRYLTKKMKLKNPAAISSNRLRKHIATTMQILSMSQQDCKQFSKFMGHTEKTHEEFYELPVDIYQTAKVVKLLILMEEGIPTQHKGKSLSEIEINLNEYVDEMQPESSESAIQQEQTENHEGDENEKRRLNYLDTDEENNDVPSKKRPKTKKQAWSIEEIALIQKHFGNDMKKGRYPLSSEIKKFIASNHSKRSVLQIKAKMQHLMTKQKAN
;
A
#
# COMPACT_ATOMS: atom_id res chain seq x y z
N MET A 1 23.34 5.93 5.81
CA MET A 1 24.46 6.68 5.20
C MET A 1 24.40 6.49 3.68
N MET A 2 24.60 7.56 2.90
CA MET A 2 24.60 7.50 1.42
C MET A 2 25.81 6.72 0.90
N ARG A 3 25.64 5.93 -0.16
CA ARG A 3 26.74 5.31 -0.90
C ARG A 3 27.63 6.40 -1.51
N GLU A 4 28.93 6.22 -1.44
CA GLU A 4 29.91 7.12 -2.05
C GLU A 4 29.91 6.92 -3.57
N ASP A 5 29.32 7.88 -4.26
CA ASP A 5 29.27 8.01 -5.72
C ASP A 5 29.00 9.46 -6.13
N GLU A 6 29.12 9.76 -7.43
CA GLU A 6 28.87 11.09 -8.01
C GLU A 6 27.49 11.64 -7.64
N ILE A 7 26.48 10.78 -7.55
CA ILE A 7 25.11 11.14 -7.16
C ILE A 7 25.09 11.65 -5.72
N SER A 8 25.75 10.94 -4.80
CA SER A 8 25.84 11.36 -3.40
C SER A 8 26.65 12.64 -3.23
N PHE A 9 27.70 12.82 -4.05
CA PHE A 9 28.49 14.05 -4.06
C PHE A 9 27.61 15.22 -4.47
N THR A 10 26.96 15.12 -5.64
CA THR A 10 26.03 16.14 -6.16
C THR A 10 24.91 16.44 -5.16
N ALA A 11 24.33 15.43 -4.53
CA ALA A 11 23.27 15.59 -3.53
C ALA A 11 23.72 16.34 -2.27
N LYS A 12 25.01 16.22 -1.89
CA LYS A 12 25.58 16.88 -0.71
C LYS A 12 26.12 18.29 -1.03
N THR A 13 26.61 18.51 -2.25
CA THR A 13 27.16 19.79 -2.67
C THR A 13 26.09 20.80 -3.06
N ASP A 14 24.96 20.34 -3.61
CA ASP A 14 23.86 21.24 -3.96
C ASP A 14 23.13 21.72 -2.69
N LEU A 15 23.15 23.04 -2.46
CA LEU A 15 22.59 23.66 -1.26
C LEU A 15 21.09 23.39 -1.08
N LEU A 16 20.32 23.40 -2.16
CA LEU A 16 18.87 23.21 -2.09
C LEU A 16 18.53 21.75 -1.78
N ILE A 17 19.21 20.80 -2.42
CA ILE A 17 19.04 19.36 -2.13
C ILE A 17 19.45 19.07 -0.67
N ALA A 18 20.54 19.66 -0.18
CA ALA A 18 21.00 19.51 1.19
C ALA A 18 19.95 20.01 2.21
N HIS A 19 19.41 21.22 2.02
CA HIS A 19 18.36 21.75 2.88
C HIS A 19 17.06 20.95 2.81
N TYR A 20 16.67 20.47 1.62
CA TYR A 20 15.55 19.56 1.48
C TYR A 20 15.74 18.29 2.34
N GLY A 21 16.95 17.72 2.33
CA GLY A 21 17.29 16.59 3.18
C GLY A 21 17.20 16.89 4.67
N GLU A 22 17.71 18.04 5.09
CA GLU A 22 17.66 18.52 6.48
C GLU A 22 16.21 18.75 6.96
N SER A 23 15.41 19.46 6.17
CA SER A 23 13.98 19.72 6.41
C SER A 23 13.19 18.41 6.49
N TYR A 24 13.46 17.48 5.57
CA TYR A 24 12.87 16.15 5.62
C TYR A 24 13.20 15.44 6.93
N LEU A 25 14.46 15.41 7.37
CA LEU A 25 14.85 14.76 8.63
C LEU A 25 14.23 15.40 9.86
N LYS A 26 14.14 16.74 9.91
CA LYS A 26 13.49 17.49 11.00
C LYS A 26 12.02 17.07 11.19
N SER A 27 11.31 16.79 10.10
CA SER A 27 9.91 16.33 10.15
C SER A 27 9.73 14.90 10.69
N GLN A 28 10.80 14.10 10.78
CA GLN A 28 10.72 12.68 11.08
C GLN A 28 11.14 12.35 12.52
N LYS A 29 10.23 11.72 13.27
CA LYS A 29 10.51 11.25 14.64
C LYS A 29 11.48 10.04 14.72
N ARG A 30 11.74 9.34 13.61
CA ARG A 30 12.42 8.03 13.62
C ARG A 30 13.68 8.04 12.77
N GLU A 31 14.80 7.64 13.37
CA GLU A 31 16.14 7.47 12.74
C GLU A 31 16.10 6.68 11.42
N ARG A 32 15.19 5.70 11.32
CA ARG A 32 15.03 4.83 10.14
C ARG A 32 14.68 5.60 8.85
N LYS A 33 14.23 6.85 8.96
CA LYS A 33 13.90 7.71 7.82
C LYS A 33 15.09 8.33 7.12
N GLU A 34 16.30 8.19 7.68
CA GLU A 34 17.55 8.58 7.02
C GLU A 34 17.75 7.89 5.67
N TYR A 35 17.39 6.60 5.55
CA TYR A 35 17.50 5.88 4.28
C TYR A 35 16.53 6.43 3.22
N SER A 36 15.29 6.73 3.65
CA SER A 36 14.27 7.33 2.79
C SER A 36 14.69 8.74 2.34
N CYS A 37 15.25 9.53 3.26
CA CYS A 37 15.84 10.84 2.98
C CYS A 37 16.95 10.73 1.93
N SER A 38 17.91 9.82 2.16
CA SER A 38 19.00 9.53 1.24
C SER A 38 18.51 9.21 -0.17
N ASN A 39 17.49 8.36 -0.31
CA ASN A 39 16.95 8.02 -1.62
C ASN A 39 16.29 9.22 -2.32
N LYS A 40 15.56 10.06 -1.58
CA LYS A 40 14.91 11.25 -2.14
C LYS A 40 15.92 12.30 -2.58
N MET A 41 16.94 12.56 -1.77
CA MET A 41 18.03 13.47 -2.15
C MET A 41 18.77 12.96 -3.40
N ARG A 42 19.05 11.64 -3.47
CA ARG A 42 19.69 11.02 -4.63
C ARG A 42 18.82 11.06 -5.88
N GLU A 43 17.51 10.96 -5.74
CA GLU A 43 16.55 11.10 -6.86
C GLU A 43 16.61 12.51 -7.47
N LEU A 44 16.65 13.55 -6.63
CA LEU A 44 16.83 14.94 -7.09
C LEU A 44 18.20 15.16 -7.73
N ALA A 45 19.26 14.60 -7.15
CA ALA A 45 20.61 14.71 -7.70
C ALA A 45 20.73 14.02 -9.08
N ARG A 46 20.07 12.87 -9.28
CA ARG A 46 20.02 12.21 -10.58
C ARG A 46 19.32 13.08 -11.64
N LEU A 47 18.24 13.76 -11.27
CA LEU A 47 17.58 14.71 -12.17
C LEU A 47 18.53 15.84 -12.55
N LEU A 48 19.24 16.41 -11.57
CA LEU A 48 20.20 17.49 -11.81
C LEU A 48 21.32 17.06 -12.77
N ILE A 49 21.94 15.91 -12.52
CA ILE A 49 23.00 15.36 -13.38
C ILE A 49 22.47 15.14 -14.79
N THR A 50 21.28 14.55 -14.93
CA THR A 50 20.66 14.29 -16.24
C THR A 50 20.36 15.59 -16.98
N TYR A 51 19.89 16.62 -16.27
CA TYR A 51 19.62 17.94 -16.82
C TYR A 51 20.92 18.65 -17.28
N ARG A 52 21.94 18.68 -16.43
CA ARG A 52 23.27 19.25 -16.75
C ARG A 52 23.87 18.60 -18.01
N ALA A 53 23.78 17.27 -18.11
CA ALA A 53 24.23 16.53 -19.29
C ALA A 53 23.41 16.82 -20.56
N SER A 54 22.17 17.29 -20.42
CA SER A 54 21.30 17.61 -21.57
C SER A 54 21.54 19.03 -22.09
N VAL A 55 22.01 19.94 -21.23
CA VAL A 55 22.31 21.35 -21.54
C VAL A 55 23.82 21.59 -21.72
N ASN A 56 24.66 20.59 -21.42
CA ASN A 56 26.13 20.69 -21.41
C ASN A 56 26.67 21.80 -20.48
N ASP A 57 26.03 21.99 -19.33
CA ASP A 57 26.44 22.98 -18.33
C ASP A 57 26.40 22.38 -16.93
N ASN A 58 27.59 22.19 -16.35
CA ASN A 58 27.77 21.62 -15.02
C ASN A 58 27.63 22.64 -13.87
N SER A 59 27.57 23.94 -14.18
CA SER A 59 27.48 25.01 -13.20
C SER A 59 26.07 25.23 -12.63
N ILE A 60 25.05 24.75 -13.35
CA ILE A 60 23.63 24.90 -13.00
C ILE A 60 23.34 24.27 -11.63
N ALA A 61 22.78 25.04 -10.70
CA ALA A 61 22.32 24.54 -9.41
C ALA A 61 20.87 24.07 -9.47
N PHE A 62 20.43 23.22 -8.54
CA PHE A 62 19.07 22.70 -8.55
C PHE A 62 18.00 23.80 -8.48
N LYS A 63 18.28 24.90 -7.79
CA LYS A 63 17.38 26.06 -7.70
C LYS A 63 17.04 26.66 -9.08
N ASP A 64 17.97 26.59 -10.02
CA ASP A 64 17.82 27.19 -11.36
C ASP A 64 16.89 26.35 -12.25
N LEU A 65 16.72 25.06 -11.95
CA LEU A 65 15.74 24.19 -12.62
C LEU A 65 14.29 24.59 -12.28
N LEU A 66 14.07 25.26 -11.14
CA LEU A 66 12.75 25.65 -10.65
C LEU A 66 12.26 26.97 -11.27
N HIS A 67 12.64 27.22 -12.51
CA HIS A 67 12.22 28.36 -13.31
C HIS A 67 11.21 27.94 -14.39
N PRO A 68 10.12 28.69 -14.64
CA PRO A 68 9.09 28.31 -15.61
C PRO A 68 9.64 28.02 -17.02
N GLU A 69 10.60 28.80 -17.49
CA GLU A 69 11.22 28.60 -18.81
C GLU A 69 12.03 27.31 -18.93
N LYS A 70 12.46 26.73 -17.80
CA LYS A 70 13.22 25.48 -17.78
C LYS A 70 12.32 24.25 -17.67
N PHE A 71 11.00 24.43 -17.56
CA PHE A 71 10.03 23.35 -17.38
C PHE A 71 10.16 22.24 -18.44
N GLU A 72 10.22 22.60 -19.72
CA GLU A 72 10.37 21.61 -20.81
C GLU A 72 11.70 20.83 -20.70
N GLY A 73 12.78 21.51 -20.32
CA GLY A 73 14.06 20.86 -20.07
C GLY A 73 13.99 19.88 -18.90
N VAL A 74 13.26 20.23 -17.83
CA VAL A 74 13.05 19.34 -16.67
C VAL A 74 12.20 18.13 -17.04
N VAL A 75 11.17 18.31 -17.87
CA VAL A 75 10.36 17.21 -18.42
C VAL A 75 11.21 16.26 -19.26
N SER A 76 12.02 16.81 -20.18
CA SER A 76 12.94 16.04 -21.01
C SER A 76 13.97 15.26 -20.18
N ALA A 77 14.61 15.92 -19.21
CA ALA A 77 15.55 15.28 -18.29
C ALA A 77 14.88 14.16 -17.46
N THR A 78 13.63 14.37 -17.04
CA THR A 78 12.87 13.34 -16.31
C THR A 78 12.52 12.15 -17.20
N ARG A 79 12.11 12.37 -18.45
CA ARG A 79 11.86 11.31 -19.44
C ARG A 79 13.13 10.47 -19.66
N LYS A 80 14.28 11.13 -19.85
CA LYS A 80 15.58 10.45 -19.99
C LYS A 80 15.95 9.65 -18.72
N LEU A 81 15.79 10.25 -17.54
CA LEU A 81 16.07 9.59 -16.26
C LEU A 81 15.20 8.35 -15.99
N SER A 82 13.96 8.36 -16.47
CA SER A 82 13.01 7.26 -16.28
C SER A 82 13.03 6.23 -17.41
N GLY A 83 13.94 6.39 -18.39
CA GLY A 83 14.08 5.49 -19.53
C GLY A 83 12.85 5.50 -20.43
N PHE A 84 12.32 6.69 -20.75
CA PHE A 84 11.17 6.83 -21.65
C PHE A 84 11.55 6.49 -23.10
N ASP A 85 10.81 5.56 -23.69
CA ASP A 85 10.86 5.23 -25.11
C ASP A 85 9.76 5.99 -25.88
N PRO A 86 10.12 6.96 -26.75
CA PRO A 86 9.15 7.72 -27.53
C PRO A 86 8.33 6.89 -28.53
N ILE A 87 8.87 5.76 -29.00
CA ILE A 87 8.23 4.92 -30.03
C ILE A 87 7.09 4.13 -29.40
N ASN A 88 7.43 3.36 -28.36
CA ASN A 88 6.48 2.49 -27.68
C ASN A 88 5.67 3.21 -26.58
N LYS A 89 6.05 4.45 -26.23
CA LYS A 89 5.48 5.24 -25.12
C LYS A 89 5.55 4.52 -23.77
N THR A 90 6.63 3.78 -23.55
CA THR A 90 6.87 3.02 -22.31
C THR A 90 8.03 3.64 -21.52
N TYR A 91 8.11 3.31 -20.24
CA TYR A 91 9.18 3.74 -19.33
C TYR A 91 9.89 2.53 -18.73
N GLU A 92 11.22 2.52 -18.70
CA GLU A 92 11.97 1.51 -17.93
C GLU A 92 11.60 1.56 -16.43
N ALA A 93 11.51 2.78 -15.88
CA ALA A 93 11.14 3.03 -14.49
C ALA A 93 9.95 4.00 -14.38
N PRO A 94 8.70 3.54 -14.66
CA PRO A 94 7.51 4.41 -14.64
C PRO A 94 7.26 5.02 -13.26
N SER A 95 7.62 4.29 -12.20
CA SER A 95 7.47 4.76 -10.82
C SER A 95 8.33 6.01 -10.57
N THR A 96 9.57 6.07 -11.06
CA THR A 96 10.44 7.26 -10.92
C THR A 96 9.81 8.49 -11.58
N ALA A 97 9.24 8.33 -12.77
CA ALA A 97 8.57 9.40 -13.51
C ALA A 97 7.38 10.02 -12.73
N LEU A 98 6.60 9.16 -12.06
CA LEU A 98 5.46 9.57 -11.24
C LEU A 98 5.90 10.33 -9.98
N HIS A 99 6.89 9.83 -9.25
CA HIS A 99 7.32 10.43 -7.98
C HIS A 99 8.06 11.75 -8.16
N MET A 100 8.67 11.98 -9.33
CA MET A 100 9.43 13.19 -9.60
C MET A 100 8.57 14.45 -9.53
N GLY A 101 7.34 14.43 -10.06
CA GLY A 101 6.43 15.57 -10.01
C GLY A 101 6.08 15.98 -8.57
N THR A 102 5.83 15.00 -7.71
CA THR A 102 5.59 15.26 -6.27
C THR A 102 6.83 15.83 -5.60
N SER A 103 8.02 15.29 -5.91
CA SER A 103 9.28 15.77 -5.34
C SER A 103 9.58 17.21 -5.76
N LEU A 104 9.36 17.57 -7.02
CA LEU A 104 9.53 18.93 -7.54
C LEU A 104 8.62 19.94 -6.84
N LYS A 105 7.36 19.58 -6.55
CA LYS A 105 6.44 20.44 -5.79
C LYS A 105 6.96 20.73 -4.39
N VAL A 106 7.41 19.70 -3.68
CA VAL A 106 7.93 19.85 -2.30
C VAL A 106 9.23 20.66 -2.28
N VAL A 107 10.15 20.42 -3.22
CA VAL A 107 11.40 21.19 -3.29
C VAL A 107 11.14 22.65 -3.70
N SER A 108 10.12 22.91 -4.51
CA SER A 108 9.67 24.27 -4.83
C SER A 108 9.19 25.02 -3.58
N ASP A 109 8.43 24.34 -2.71
CA ASP A 109 7.99 24.92 -1.44
C ASP A 109 9.17 25.19 -0.49
N GLU A 110 10.13 24.26 -0.43
CA GLU A 110 11.34 24.44 0.36
C GLU A 110 12.16 25.63 -0.13
N LEU A 111 12.34 25.80 -1.45
CA LEU A 111 13.05 26.96 -2.01
C LEU A 111 12.36 28.28 -1.65
N ILE A 112 11.03 28.35 -1.77
CA ILE A 112 10.26 29.54 -1.38
C ILE A 112 10.50 29.87 0.11
N HIS A 113 10.47 28.86 0.97
CA HIS A 113 10.68 29.00 2.41
C HIS A 113 12.10 29.48 2.74
N LEU A 114 13.13 28.96 2.07
CA LEU A 114 14.52 29.37 2.25
C LEU A 114 14.75 30.82 1.81
N ILE A 115 14.15 31.24 0.70
CA ILE A 115 14.21 32.64 0.22
C ILE A 115 13.52 33.57 1.22
N LEU A 116 12.34 33.19 1.75
CA LEU A 116 11.61 33.96 2.75
C LEU A 116 12.40 34.14 4.06
N LYS A 117 13.09 33.09 4.50
CA LYS A 117 13.93 33.11 5.71
C LYS A 117 15.28 33.79 5.52
N ARG A 118 15.65 34.14 4.28
CA ARG A 118 16.99 34.66 3.93
C ARG A 118 18.10 33.71 4.43
N SER A 119 17.88 32.41 4.26
CA SER A 119 18.86 31.38 4.67
C SER A 119 20.19 31.54 3.91
N PRO A 120 21.34 31.16 4.50
CA PRO A 120 22.64 31.21 3.82
C PRO A 120 22.59 30.52 2.45
N GLY A 121 23.09 31.19 1.40
CA GLY A 121 23.04 30.70 0.02
C GLY A 121 21.74 31.02 -0.76
N PHE A 122 20.71 31.56 -0.10
CA PHE A 122 19.43 31.98 -0.69
C PHE A 122 19.07 33.44 -0.39
N ILE A 123 20.08 34.25 -0.04
CA ILE A 123 19.93 35.68 0.21
C ILE A 123 19.90 36.40 -1.14
N CYS A 124 18.78 37.04 -1.46
CA CYS A 124 18.69 37.91 -2.62
C CYS A 124 19.28 39.29 -2.31
N GLU A 125 19.93 39.90 -3.31
CA GLU A 125 20.51 41.24 -3.23
C GLU A 125 19.47 42.32 -2.93
N SER A 126 18.26 42.19 -3.47
CA SER A 126 17.15 43.14 -3.27
C SER A 126 15.83 42.43 -2.94
N PRO A 127 14.90 43.12 -2.24
CA PRO A 127 13.54 42.62 -1.99
C PRO A 127 12.77 42.30 -3.27
N GLU A 128 13.01 43.07 -4.35
CA GLU A 128 12.39 42.89 -5.66
C GLU A 128 12.83 41.58 -6.32
N LYS A 129 14.15 41.30 -6.36
CA LYS A 129 14.68 40.03 -6.86
C LYS A 129 14.16 38.84 -6.04
N SER A 130 14.01 39.00 -4.73
CA SER A 130 13.38 37.97 -3.88
C SER A 130 11.92 37.72 -4.25
N LEU A 131 11.16 38.77 -4.57
CA LEU A 131 9.77 38.65 -5.02
C LEU A 131 9.69 37.96 -6.39
N GLU A 132 10.57 38.32 -7.32
CA GLU A 132 10.67 37.72 -8.65
C GLU A 132 10.98 36.22 -8.57
N TRP A 133 12.02 35.83 -7.84
CA TRP A 133 12.35 34.41 -7.64
C TRP A 133 11.17 33.62 -7.07
N ARG A 134 10.50 34.15 -6.04
CA ARG A 134 9.31 33.50 -5.46
C ARG A 134 8.17 33.37 -6.47
N LYS A 135 7.95 34.39 -7.31
CA LYS A 135 6.94 34.35 -8.38
C LYS A 135 7.28 33.28 -9.41
N ASN A 136 8.54 33.19 -9.83
CA ASN A 136 9.00 32.21 -10.81
C ASN A 136 8.86 30.78 -10.27
N VAL A 137 9.29 30.51 -9.03
CA VAL A 137 9.15 29.19 -8.40
C VAL A 137 7.68 28.81 -8.21
N LYS A 138 6.81 29.76 -7.83
CA LYS A 138 5.35 29.52 -7.74
C LYS A 138 4.75 29.16 -9.10
N ASN A 139 5.12 29.89 -10.15
CA ASN A 139 4.67 29.60 -11.51
C ASN A 139 5.16 28.22 -11.98
N PHE A 140 6.42 27.87 -11.71
CA PHE A 140 6.95 26.54 -12.00
C PHE A 140 6.19 25.44 -11.26
N LYS A 141 5.95 25.61 -9.95
CA LYS A 141 5.13 24.67 -9.16
C LYS A 141 3.73 24.50 -9.76
N MET A 142 3.11 25.58 -10.22
CA MET A 142 1.80 25.54 -10.88
C MET A 142 1.84 24.80 -12.22
N LEU A 143 2.91 24.95 -13.01
CA LEU A 143 3.13 24.15 -14.22
C LEU A 143 3.27 22.65 -13.88
N VAL A 144 4.06 22.29 -12.86
CA VAL A 144 4.14 20.90 -12.38
C VAL A 144 2.78 20.41 -11.86
N GLY A 145 1.97 21.29 -11.26
CA GLY A 145 0.61 20.97 -10.83
C GLY A 145 -0.34 20.63 -11.97
N THR A 146 -0.29 21.40 -13.05
CA THR A 146 -1.29 21.38 -14.12
C THR A 146 -0.88 20.53 -15.32
N ARG A 147 0.40 20.53 -15.71
CA ARG A 147 0.90 19.91 -16.94
C ARG A 147 1.61 18.58 -16.73
N TRP A 148 2.15 18.31 -15.54
CA TRP A 148 2.92 17.09 -15.29
C TRP A 148 2.14 15.80 -15.55
N ASN A 149 0.82 15.83 -15.34
CA ASN A 149 -0.04 14.69 -15.65
C ASN A 149 -0.06 14.39 -17.15
N THR A 150 -0.29 15.41 -17.97
CA THR A 150 -0.34 15.30 -19.43
C THR A 150 1.01 14.92 -20.01
N GLU A 151 2.09 15.52 -19.50
CA GLU A 151 3.44 15.31 -20.04
C GLU A 151 4.05 13.95 -19.67
N ILE A 152 3.81 13.48 -18.44
CA ILE A 152 4.52 12.33 -17.87
C ILE A 152 3.56 11.35 -17.21
N SER A 153 2.81 11.80 -16.19
CA SER A 153 2.17 10.85 -15.26
C SER A 153 1.06 10.00 -15.87
N SER A 154 0.33 10.49 -16.87
CA SER A 154 -0.75 9.74 -17.50
C SER A 154 -0.21 8.50 -18.22
N VAL A 155 0.82 8.68 -19.07
CA VAL A 155 1.46 7.59 -19.79
C VAL A 155 2.20 6.66 -18.83
N ALA A 156 2.96 7.21 -17.87
CA ALA A 156 3.67 6.41 -16.88
C ALA A 156 2.73 5.56 -16.01
N ASN A 157 1.54 6.04 -15.67
CA ASN A 157 0.54 5.25 -14.94
C ASN A 157 -0.06 4.12 -15.78
N LYS A 158 -0.34 4.38 -17.07
CA LYS A 158 -0.86 3.35 -17.98
C LYS A 158 0.18 2.24 -18.16
N ASP A 159 1.41 2.60 -18.54
CA ASP A 159 2.52 1.65 -18.70
C ASP A 159 2.81 0.87 -17.40
N LEU A 160 2.71 1.52 -16.23
CA LEU A 160 2.85 0.83 -14.94
C LEU A 160 1.75 -0.21 -14.69
N ASN A 161 0.51 0.09 -15.07
CA ASN A 161 -0.62 -0.82 -14.92
C ASN A 161 -0.58 -1.94 -15.96
N GLU A 162 -0.15 -1.64 -17.17
CA GLU A 162 0.06 -2.60 -18.25
C GLU A 162 1.18 -3.58 -17.86
N LYS A 163 2.38 -3.10 -17.51
CA LYS A 163 3.43 -3.99 -16.97
C LYS A 163 3.01 -4.82 -15.75
N ARG A 164 1.98 -4.37 -15.02
CA ARG A 164 1.42 -5.11 -13.88
C ARG A 164 0.48 -6.25 -14.32
N TRP A 165 -0.33 -6.09 -15.37
CA TRP A 165 -1.21 -7.16 -15.86
C TRP A 165 -0.47 -8.27 -16.61
N GLU A 166 0.70 -7.95 -17.17
CA GLU A 166 1.47 -8.83 -18.06
C GLU A 166 2.35 -9.78 -17.24
N ARG A 167 2.70 -9.35 -16.04
CA ARG A 167 3.52 -10.14 -15.13
C ARG A 167 2.62 -11.20 -14.48
N PRO A 168 2.86 -12.50 -14.71
CA PRO A 168 2.09 -13.55 -14.07
C PRO A 168 2.19 -13.39 -12.55
N LEU A 169 1.06 -13.60 -11.87
CA LEU A 169 1.03 -13.48 -10.42
C LEU A 169 1.92 -14.55 -9.79
N LEU A 170 3.08 -14.13 -9.30
CA LEU A 170 3.96 -15.03 -8.58
C LEU A 170 3.45 -15.26 -7.16
N VAL A 171 2.70 -16.35 -6.98
CA VAL A 171 2.20 -16.79 -5.68
C VAL A 171 3.22 -17.74 -5.04
N PRO A 172 3.57 -17.57 -3.75
CA PRO A 172 4.36 -18.54 -3.02
C PRO A 172 3.68 -19.91 -3.03
N LEU A 173 4.36 -20.96 -3.51
CA LEU A 173 3.86 -22.33 -3.39
C LEU A 173 3.84 -22.75 -1.92
N ILE A 174 2.78 -23.43 -1.48
CA ILE A 174 2.65 -23.92 -0.10
C ILE A 174 3.84 -24.82 0.27
N ASP A 175 4.25 -25.68 -0.66
CA ASP A 175 5.40 -26.57 -0.51
C ASP A 175 6.71 -25.79 -0.31
N ASP A 176 6.97 -24.76 -1.13
CA ASP A 176 8.16 -23.93 -1.01
C ASP A 176 8.17 -23.15 0.31
N VAL A 177 7.01 -22.66 0.77
CA VAL A 177 6.87 -21.97 2.05
C VAL A 177 7.16 -22.93 3.22
N LYS A 178 6.69 -24.17 3.14
CA LYS A 178 6.94 -25.22 4.14
C LYS A 178 8.42 -25.60 4.16
N MET A 179 9.00 -25.89 2.99
CA MET A 179 10.42 -26.22 2.84
C MET A 179 11.31 -25.09 3.34
N PHE A 180 11.00 -23.84 2.98
CA PHE A 180 11.73 -22.66 3.47
C PHE A 180 11.69 -22.57 4.99
N ARG A 181 10.52 -22.79 5.61
CA ARG A 181 10.39 -22.80 7.08
C ARG A 181 11.25 -23.88 7.72
N GLU A 182 11.14 -25.12 7.24
CA GLU A 182 11.82 -26.29 7.81
C GLU A 182 13.34 -26.15 7.70
N LYS A 183 13.85 -25.83 6.51
CA LYS A 183 15.29 -25.62 6.28
C LYS A 183 15.84 -24.43 7.06
N THR A 184 15.10 -23.32 7.16
CA THR A 184 15.54 -22.18 7.98
C THR A 184 15.59 -22.56 9.47
N LEU A 185 14.66 -23.39 9.93
CA LEU A 185 14.66 -23.88 11.31
C LEU A 185 15.82 -24.83 11.58
N GLU A 186 16.17 -25.71 10.63
CA GLU A 186 17.37 -26.56 10.70
C GLU A 186 18.63 -25.72 10.83
N PHE A 187 18.83 -24.72 9.96
CA PHE A 187 19.99 -23.81 10.05
C PHE A 187 20.04 -23.06 11.39
N ALA A 188 18.90 -22.62 11.91
CA ALA A 188 18.84 -21.96 13.21
C ALA A 188 19.26 -22.89 14.36
N LYS A 189 18.79 -24.15 14.35
CA LYS A 189 19.16 -25.17 15.35
C LYS A 189 20.63 -25.56 15.28
N GLU A 190 21.18 -25.65 14.08
CA GLU A 190 22.62 -25.90 13.87
C GLU A 190 23.46 -24.76 14.45
N CYS A 191 23.08 -23.51 14.20
CA CYS A 191 23.72 -22.35 14.84
C CYS A 191 23.60 -22.41 16.36
N GLN A 192 22.44 -22.77 16.90
CA GLN A 192 22.23 -22.94 18.34
C GLN A 192 23.19 -23.97 18.93
N LYS A 193 23.43 -25.09 18.24
CA LYS A 193 24.40 -26.10 18.65
C LYS A 193 25.82 -25.53 18.72
N HIS A 194 26.26 -24.78 17.70
CA HIS A 194 27.56 -24.11 17.72
C HIS A 194 27.71 -23.11 18.90
N PHE A 195 26.64 -22.43 19.30
CA PHE A 195 26.66 -21.55 20.47
C PHE A 195 26.77 -22.29 21.81
N LEU A 196 26.26 -23.53 21.88
CA LEU A 196 26.37 -24.39 23.06
C LEU A 196 27.77 -25.01 23.16
N GLU A 197 28.35 -25.39 22.01
CA GLU A 197 29.69 -25.96 21.91
C GLU A 197 30.81 -24.89 21.96
N ASN A 198 30.44 -23.60 22.02
CA ASN A 198 31.36 -22.44 21.97
C ASN A 198 32.29 -22.42 20.75
N THR A 199 31.86 -23.03 19.64
CA THR A 199 32.53 -22.94 18.33
C THR A 199 31.93 -21.81 17.49
N ASP A 200 31.34 -20.81 18.14
CA ASP A 200 30.57 -19.76 17.48
C ASP A 200 31.47 -18.68 16.87
N THR A 201 31.17 -18.36 15.61
CA THR A 201 31.85 -17.32 14.82
C THR A 201 30.91 -16.16 14.51
N ASP A 202 31.48 -15.05 14.02
CA ASP A 202 30.70 -13.91 13.50
C ASP A 202 29.66 -14.37 12.47
N ASP A 203 30.02 -15.29 11.59
CA ASP A 203 29.11 -15.76 10.54
C ASP A 203 28.03 -16.69 11.08
N THR A 204 28.31 -17.49 12.11
CA THR A 204 27.31 -18.23 12.87
C THR A 204 26.28 -17.27 13.48
N TYR A 205 26.73 -16.17 14.09
CA TYR A 205 25.84 -15.15 14.66
C TYR A 205 25.01 -14.44 13.59
N LYS A 206 25.63 -14.01 12.48
CA LYS A 206 24.93 -13.41 11.34
C LYS A 206 23.85 -14.33 10.78
N LEU A 207 24.18 -15.60 10.56
CA LEU A 207 23.24 -16.60 10.05
C LEU A 207 22.09 -16.81 11.04
N PHE A 208 22.38 -16.93 12.33
CA PHE A 208 21.37 -17.15 13.36
C PHE A 208 20.37 -15.98 13.47
N VAL A 209 20.87 -14.74 13.42
CA VAL A 209 20.04 -13.53 13.37
C VAL A 209 19.16 -13.51 12.12
N ASN A 210 19.72 -13.83 10.95
CA ASN A 210 18.99 -13.85 9.70
C ASN A 210 17.90 -14.94 9.66
N CYS A 211 18.20 -16.15 10.14
CA CYS A 211 17.24 -17.24 10.25
C CYS A 211 16.09 -16.86 11.21
N THR A 212 16.41 -16.35 12.39
CA THR A 212 15.41 -15.97 13.41
C THR A 212 14.52 -14.84 12.89
N LEU A 213 15.10 -13.83 12.25
CA LEU A 213 14.34 -12.72 11.64
C LEU A 213 13.44 -13.21 10.50
N ALA A 214 13.95 -14.05 9.60
CA ALA A 214 13.17 -14.61 8.50
C ALA A 214 12.00 -15.46 9.00
N LEU A 215 12.22 -16.33 9.99
CA LEU A 215 11.17 -17.14 10.62
C LEU A 215 10.10 -16.28 11.28
N LEU A 216 10.48 -15.19 11.95
CA LEU A 216 9.53 -14.31 12.62
C LEU A 216 8.68 -13.51 11.61
N VAL A 217 9.29 -13.04 10.51
CA VAL A 217 8.58 -12.42 9.38
C VAL A 217 7.67 -13.42 8.69
N LEU A 218 8.14 -14.65 8.49
CA LEU A 218 7.38 -15.75 7.90
C LEU A 218 6.13 -16.02 8.76
N PHE A 219 6.29 -16.24 10.06
CA PHE A 219 5.18 -16.56 10.96
C PHE A 219 4.15 -15.44 11.07
N ASN A 220 4.59 -14.20 11.29
CA ASN A 220 3.67 -13.07 11.48
C ASN A 220 3.07 -12.56 10.18
N ARG A 221 3.68 -12.86 9.02
CA ARG A 221 3.29 -12.38 7.68
C ARG A 221 3.07 -10.85 7.63
N ARG A 222 3.78 -10.12 8.50
CA ARG A 222 3.70 -8.65 8.62
C ARG A 222 4.68 -7.98 7.67
N ARG A 223 4.61 -6.64 7.59
CA ARG A 223 5.61 -5.88 6.85
C ARG A 223 6.95 -6.10 7.53
N ILE A 224 8.01 -6.21 6.73
CA ILE A 224 9.38 -6.34 7.23
C ILE A 224 9.71 -5.29 8.29
N GLY A 225 9.32 -4.03 8.03
CA GLY A 225 9.51 -2.91 8.96
C GLY A 225 8.76 -3.04 10.28
N ASP A 226 7.75 -3.90 10.41
CA ASP A 226 7.10 -4.11 11.71
C ASP A 226 7.93 -5.04 12.61
N VAL A 227 8.77 -5.90 12.01
CA VAL A 227 9.53 -6.96 12.70
C VAL A 227 11.01 -6.62 12.84
N GLN A 228 11.68 -6.19 11.77
CA GLN A 228 13.14 -5.99 11.75
C GLN A 228 13.62 -4.92 12.74
N TYR A 229 12.75 -3.98 13.11
CA TYR A 229 13.07 -2.90 14.03
C TYR A 229 12.70 -3.21 15.50
N LEU A 230 12.52 -4.47 15.85
CA LEU A 230 12.21 -4.88 17.22
C LEU A 230 13.36 -4.51 18.17
N LYS A 231 13.05 -3.78 19.24
CA LYS A 231 14.03 -3.36 20.25
C LYS A 231 14.04 -4.34 21.41
N ILE A 232 15.20 -4.48 22.06
CA ILE A 232 15.38 -5.36 23.23
C ILE A 232 14.38 -5.00 24.33
N LYS A 233 14.30 -3.71 24.68
CA LYS A 233 13.37 -3.21 25.70
C LYS A 233 11.90 -3.56 25.43
N ASP A 234 11.49 -3.55 24.16
CA ASP A 234 10.10 -3.78 23.77
C ASP A 234 9.79 -5.29 23.88
N TYR A 235 10.75 -6.15 23.54
CA TYR A 235 10.66 -7.60 23.71
C TYR A 235 10.70 -8.06 25.17
N LEU A 236 11.54 -7.43 26.00
CA LEU A 236 11.60 -7.73 27.44
C LEU A 236 10.41 -7.16 28.21
N SER A 237 9.71 -6.15 27.67
CA SER A 237 8.54 -5.59 28.34
C SER A 237 7.37 -6.58 28.37
N GLU A 238 7.02 -7.05 29.57
CA GLU A 238 5.83 -7.87 29.79
C GLU A 238 4.60 -6.98 29.95
N ARG A 239 4.06 -6.48 28.83
CA ARG A 239 2.76 -5.80 28.83
C ARG A 239 1.63 -6.79 28.64
N LYS A 240 1.45 -7.70 29.61
CA LYS A 240 0.23 -8.52 29.68
C LYS A 240 -0.90 -7.64 30.19
N THR A 241 -1.91 -7.41 29.35
CA THR A 241 -3.19 -6.86 29.82
C THR A 241 -3.87 -7.96 30.62
N ASN A 242 -3.83 -7.87 31.95
CA ASN A 242 -4.47 -8.81 32.85
C ASN A 242 -5.99 -8.62 32.80
N PHE A 243 -6.67 -9.31 31.88
CA PHE A 243 -8.12 -9.46 31.94
C PHE A 243 -8.45 -10.94 32.14
N LYS A 244 -8.46 -11.37 33.41
CA LYS A 244 -8.84 -12.74 33.81
C LYS A 244 -10.24 -13.12 33.31
N ASP A 245 -11.12 -12.13 33.13
CA ASP A 245 -12.51 -12.33 32.69
C ASP A 245 -12.64 -12.81 31.24
N PHE A 246 -11.66 -12.54 30.37
CA PHE A 246 -11.67 -13.04 28.99
C PHE A 246 -11.01 -14.42 28.85
N GLU A 247 -10.16 -14.83 29.79
CA GLU A 247 -9.54 -16.16 29.76
C GLU A 247 -10.60 -17.27 29.90
N SER A 248 -11.71 -17.01 30.58
CA SER A 248 -12.82 -17.96 30.73
C SER A 248 -13.59 -18.19 29.41
N THR A 249 -13.55 -17.23 28.49
CA THR A 249 -14.26 -17.27 27.20
C THR A 249 -13.48 -18.03 26.12
N LEU A 250 -12.18 -18.24 26.33
CA LEU A 250 -11.32 -18.97 25.40
C LEU A 250 -11.49 -20.49 25.55
N SER A 251 -11.48 -21.19 24.42
CA SER A 251 -11.37 -22.65 24.39
C SER A 251 -10.06 -23.13 25.03
N GLU A 252 -9.99 -24.39 25.46
CA GLU A 252 -8.76 -24.95 26.06
C GLU A 252 -7.56 -24.87 25.12
N GLY A 253 -7.77 -25.09 23.81
CA GLY A 253 -6.74 -24.92 22.79
C GLY A 253 -6.23 -23.47 22.72
N GLU A 254 -7.11 -22.48 22.76
CA GLU A 254 -6.73 -21.05 22.74
C GLU A 254 -6.00 -20.62 24.02
N LYS A 255 -6.38 -21.17 25.19
CA LYS A 255 -5.66 -20.97 26.46
C LYS A 255 -4.23 -21.51 26.39
N ILE A 256 -4.03 -22.66 25.75
CA ILE A 256 -2.69 -23.21 25.51
C ILE A 256 -1.91 -22.29 24.56
N LEU A 257 -2.51 -21.89 23.43
CA LEU A 257 -1.85 -21.00 22.47
C LEU A 257 -1.46 -19.64 23.08
N THR A 258 -2.30 -19.04 23.90
CA THR A 258 -1.95 -17.76 24.57
C THR A 258 -0.78 -17.89 25.56
N LYS A 259 -0.48 -19.11 26.06
CA LYS A 259 0.69 -19.38 26.90
C LYS A 259 1.96 -19.60 26.08
N HIS A 260 1.90 -20.33 24.97
CA HIS A 260 3.08 -20.66 24.14
C HIS A 260 3.54 -19.53 23.21
N TYR A 261 2.69 -18.53 22.95
CA TYR A 261 3.02 -17.41 22.06
C TYR A 261 3.17 -16.10 22.85
N LYS A 262 4.40 -15.58 22.90
CA LYS A 262 4.67 -14.27 23.52
C LYS A 262 4.16 -13.14 22.62
N ARG A 263 3.31 -12.29 23.19
CA ARG A 263 2.79 -11.08 22.54
C ARG A 263 3.71 -9.90 22.81
N VAL A 264 4.31 -9.35 21.76
CA VAL A 264 5.24 -8.22 21.85
C VAL A 264 4.67 -7.01 21.11
N LEU A 265 4.72 -5.84 21.74
CA LEU A 265 4.25 -4.59 21.13
C LEU A 265 5.43 -3.78 20.57
N ASN A 266 5.38 -3.47 19.28
CA ASN A 266 6.38 -2.65 18.59
C ASN A 266 5.72 -1.42 17.92
N GLY A 267 6.50 -0.37 17.66
CA GLY A 267 6.03 0.83 16.96
C GLY A 267 5.98 0.65 15.44
N GLY A 268 4.77 0.52 14.87
CA GLY A 268 4.52 0.48 13.43
C GLY A 268 4.34 1.85 12.79
N LYS A 269 3.99 1.92 11.49
CA LYS A 269 3.83 3.18 10.73
C LYS A 269 2.78 4.11 11.37
N GLY A 270 3.05 5.43 11.38
CA GLY A 270 2.14 6.45 11.90
C GLY A 270 1.95 6.39 13.42
N SER A 271 2.98 5.96 14.16
CA SER A 271 2.95 5.83 15.63
C SER A 271 1.90 4.86 16.17
N ARG A 272 1.40 3.94 15.33
CA ARG A 272 0.48 2.87 15.75
C ARG A 272 1.24 1.71 16.37
N ALA A 273 0.71 1.14 17.44
CA ALA A 273 1.24 -0.08 18.03
C ALA A 273 0.95 -1.28 17.10
N VAL A 274 1.94 -2.15 16.96
CA VAL A 274 1.87 -3.39 16.17
C VAL A 274 2.20 -4.55 17.09
N VAL A 275 1.39 -5.61 17.00
CA VAL A 275 1.57 -6.84 17.76
C VAL A 275 2.41 -7.83 16.96
N ILE A 276 3.51 -8.30 17.53
CA ILE A 276 4.31 -9.41 17.01
C ILE A 276 4.07 -10.60 17.93
N LEU A 277 3.67 -11.74 17.34
CA LEU A 277 3.56 -13.01 18.03
C LEU A 277 4.87 -13.76 17.87
N VAL A 278 5.46 -14.18 18.99
CA VAL A 278 6.73 -14.91 19.01
C VAL A 278 6.45 -16.33 19.51
N PRO A 279 6.55 -17.35 18.64
CA PRO A 279 6.47 -18.76 19.04
C PRO A 279 7.59 -19.11 20.03
N GLU A 280 7.31 -20.01 20.97
CA GLU A 280 8.27 -20.48 22.00
C GLU A 280 9.67 -20.81 21.46
N VAL A 281 9.76 -21.61 20.39
CA VAL A 281 11.04 -21.94 19.74
C VAL A 281 11.82 -20.69 19.29
N LEU A 282 11.12 -19.65 18.81
CA LEU A 282 11.76 -18.39 18.44
C LEU A 282 12.08 -17.52 19.66
N GLN A 283 11.36 -17.67 20.78
CA GLN A 283 11.72 -17.02 22.03
C GLN A 283 13.07 -17.52 22.52
N ASP A 284 13.32 -18.84 22.46
CA ASP A 284 14.61 -19.43 22.81
C ASP A 284 15.74 -18.88 21.95
N PHE A 285 15.51 -18.75 20.63
CA PHE A 285 16.49 -18.16 19.72
C PHE A 285 16.75 -16.69 20.03
N LEU A 286 15.71 -15.89 20.28
CA LEU A 286 15.87 -14.48 20.63
C LEU A 286 16.58 -14.31 21.98
N ASN A 287 16.27 -15.15 22.97
CA ASN A 287 16.93 -15.13 24.28
C ASN A 287 18.42 -15.48 24.13
N LEU A 288 18.76 -16.45 23.28
CA LEU A 288 20.14 -16.80 22.98
C LEU A 288 20.89 -15.67 22.24
N ILE A 289 20.24 -15.02 21.25
CA ILE A 289 20.79 -13.85 20.55
C ILE A 289 21.10 -12.72 21.54
N ILE A 290 20.19 -12.47 22.49
CA ILE A 290 20.37 -11.44 23.53
C ILE A 290 21.51 -11.83 24.47
N LYS A 291 21.59 -13.09 24.92
CA LYS A 291 22.63 -13.58 25.84
C LYS A 291 24.04 -13.53 25.25
N LYS A 292 24.20 -13.85 23.96
CA LYS A 292 25.51 -13.87 23.28
C LYS A 292 25.84 -12.55 22.59
N ARG A 293 24.97 -11.53 22.70
CA ARG A 293 25.09 -10.24 22.00
C ARG A 293 26.38 -9.50 22.30
N ASP A 294 26.82 -9.50 23.57
CA ASP A 294 27.93 -8.67 24.03
C ASP A 294 29.27 -9.02 23.37
N LYS A 295 29.41 -10.24 22.85
CA LYS A 295 30.58 -10.69 22.07
C LYS A 295 30.64 -10.07 20.67
N TYR A 296 29.50 -9.74 20.06
CA TYR A 296 29.40 -9.44 18.63
C TYR A 296 28.93 -8.02 18.30
N ILE A 297 28.16 -7.40 19.20
CA ILE A 297 27.46 -6.14 18.94
C ILE A 297 27.78 -5.13 20.04
N SER A 298 28.06 -3.89 19.63
CA SER A 298 28.27 -2.77 20.56
C SER A 298 27.05 -2.52 21.46
N ALA A 299 27.30 -2.20 22.73
CA ALA A 299 26.29 -1.95 23.76
C ALA A 299 25.34 -0.77 23.43
N ASP A 300 25.75 0.16 22.56
CA ASP A 300 24.92 1.30 22.13
C ASP A 300 23.73 0.87 21.23
N ASN A 301 23.82 -0.32 20.61
CA ASN A 301 22.77 -0.78 19.71
C ASN A 301 21.54 -1.28 20.49
N LYS A 302 20.37 -0.69 20.23
CA LYS A 302 19.08 -1.03 20.88
C LYS A 302 18.23 -2.11 20.17
N TYR A 303 18.60 -2.52 18.96
CA TYR A 303 17.81 -3.44 18.12
C TYR A 303 18.21 -4.90 18.36
N ILE A 304 17.24 -5.82 18.47
CA ILE A 304 17.53 -7.24 18.70
C ILE A 304 18.27 -7.85 17.51
N PHE A 305 17.77 -7.60 16.31
CA PHE A 305 18.35 -8.10 15.06
C PHE A 305 19.48 -7.18 14.61
N ALA A 306 20.66 -7.28 15.21
CA ALA A 306 21.85 -6.55 14.80
C ALA A 306 22.86 -7.50 14.14
N ILE A 307 23.66 -6.99 13.20
CA ILE A 307 24.67 -7.77 12.47
C ILE A 307 26.06 -7.24 12.86
N PRO A 308 27.02 -8.11 13.20
CA PRO A 308 28.40 -7.70 13.49
C PRO A 308 29.05 -7.05 12.26
N ASN A 309 29.90 -6.05 12.51
CA ASN A 309 30.63 -5.29 11.48
C ASN A 309 29.74 -4.56 10.45
N SER A 310 28.45 -4.35 10.76
CA SER A 310 27.51 -3.63 9.91
C SER A 310 27.48 -2.13 10.25
N LYS A 311 27.53 -1.28 9.21
CA LYS A 311 27.24 0.17 9.34
C LYS A 311 25.78 0.46 9.69
N ILE A 312 24.88 -0.50 9.43
CA ILE A 312 23.45 -0.40 9.74
C ILE A 312 23.18 -1.03 11.10
N GLN A 313 22.44 -0.34 11.96
CA GLN A 313 22.14 -0.77 13.33
C GLN A 313 21.20 -2.00 13.40
N TRP A 314 20.60 -2.44 12.30
CA TRP A 314 19.69 -3.58 12.27
C TRP A 314 19.89 -4.45 11.01
N SER A 315 19.48 -5.71 11.08
CA SER A 315 19.41 -6.63 9.95
C SER A 315 18.21 -6.32 9.05
N GLN A 316 18.43 -6.38 7.73
CA GLN A 316 17.39 -6.17 6.72
C GLN A 316 16.74 -7.51 6.37
N ALA A 317 15.45 -7.67 6.68
CA ALA A 317 14.81 -8.98 6.52
C ALA A 317 14.67 -9.40 5.04
N ASP A 318 14.59 -8.45 4.10
CA ASP A 318 14.55 -8.77 2.66
C ASP A 318 15.88 -9.38 2.19
N VAL A 319 17.00 -8.87 2.71
CA VAL A 319 18.34 -9.41 2.45
C VAL A 319 18.48 -10.78 3.09
N ALA A 320 18.04 -10.94 4.34
CA ALA A 320 18.06 -12.22 5.04
C ALA A 320 17.25 -13.30 4.30
N ILE A 321 16.03 -12.98 3.88
CA ILE A 321 15.17 -13.92 3.13
C ILE A 321 15.83 -14.28 1.80
N ARG A 322 16.32 -13.30 1.01
CA ARG A 322 16.99 -13.56 -0.27
C ARG A 322 18.27 -14.40 -0.11
N TYR A 323 19.03 -14.17 0.95
CA TYR A 323 20.21 -14.96 1.25
C TYR A 323 19.86 -16.42 1.57
N LEU A 324 18.82 -16.64 2.37
CA LEU A 324 18.36 -17.99 2.74
C LEU A 324 17.74 -18.73 1.55
N THR A 325 16.95 -18.06 0.71
CA THR A 325 16.37 -18.69 -0.49
C THR A 325 17.44 -19.13 -1.48
N LYS A 326 18.53 -18.38 -1.64
CA LYS A 326 19.69 -18.78 -2.46
C LYS A 326 20.40 -20.04 -1.93
N LYS A 327 20.29 -20.36 -0.64
CA LYS A 327 20.86 -21.57 -0.03
C LYS A 327 19.95 -22.80 -0.14
N MET A 328 18.73 -22.64 -0.64
CA MET A 328 17.71 -23.68 -0.67
C MET A 328 17.31 -23.98 -2.11
N LYS A 329 17.00 -25.25 -2.40
CA LYS A 329 16.47 -25.68 -3.70
C LYS A 329 14.95 -25.56 -3.71
N LEU A 330 14.45 -24.34 -3.82
CA LEU A 330 13.00 -24.05 -3.95
C LEU A 330 12.58 -24.09 -5.42
N LYS A 331 11.33 -24.47 -5.70
CA LYS A 331 10.80 -24.44 -7.07
C LYS A 331 10.70 -23.02 -7.60
N ASN A 332 10.26 -22.10 -6.72
CA ASN A 332 10.12 -20.68 -7.05
C ASN A 332 10.70 -19.78 -5.95
N PRO A 333 12.04 -19.62 -5.89
CA PRO A 333 12.71 -18.83 -4.86
C PRO A 333 12.29 -17.36 -4.87
N ALA A 334 12.01 -16.81 -6.05
CA ALA A 334 11.61 -15.42 -6.21
C ALA A 334 10.25 -15.14 -5.55
N ALA A 335 9.36 -16.13 -5.47
CA ALA A 335 8.06 -15.97 -4.82
C ALA A 335 8.17 -15.77 -3.30
N ILE A 336 9.24 -16.26 -2.67
CA ILE A 336 9.47 -16.13 -1.23
C ILE A 336 10.02 -14.73 -0.92
N SER A 337 9.12 -13.75 -0.87
CA SER A 337 9.40 -12.39 -0.39
C SER A 337 8.36 -11.95 0.63
N SER A 338 8.71 -11.08 1.58
CA SER A 338 7.76 -10.65 2.62
C SER A 338 6.47 -10.03 2.04
N ASN A 339 6.58 -9.28 0.93
CA ASN A 339 5.42 -8.70 0.26
C ASN A 339 4.50 -9.78 -0.32
N ARG A 340 5.07 -10.80 -0.96
CA ARG A 340 4.31 -11.92 -1.54
C ARG A 340 3.74 -12.85 -0.48
N LEU A 341 4.50 -13.13 0.58
CA LEU A 341 4.02 -13.88 1.76
C LEU A 341 2.86 -13.17 2.46
N ARG A 342 2.88 -11.83 2.53
CA ARG A 342 1.75 -11.04 3.06
C ARG A 342 0.52 -11.12 2.15
N LYS A 343 0.70 -11.16 0.82
CA LYS A 343 -0.39 -11.38 -0.14
C LYS A 343 -0.95 -12.81 -0.05
N HIS A 344 -0.10 -13.81 0.16
CA HIS A 344 -0.53 -15.21 0.28
C HIS A 344 -1.54 -15.46 1.41
N ILE A 345 -1.50 -14.68 2.50
CA ILE A 345 -2.55 -14.72 3.53
C ILE A 345 -3.93 -14.58 2.91
N ALA A 346 -4.08 -13.66 1.96
CA ALA A 346 -5.35 -13.42 1.30
C ALA A 346 -5.93 -14.65 0.66
N THR A 347 -5.07 -15.30 -0.10
CA THR A 347 -5.37 -16.53 -0.80
C THR A 347 -5.79 -17.60 0.20
N THR A 348 -5.05 -17.74 1.30
CA THR A 348 -5.40 -18.71 2.35
C THR A 348 -6.74 -18.39 3.02
N MET A 349 -7.02 -17.12 3.36
CA MET A 349 -8.29 -16.73 3.99
C MET A 349 -9.50 -17.00 3.09
N GLN A 350 -9.35 -16.78 1.78
CA GLN A 350 -10.40 -17.07 0.80
C GLN A 350 -10.63 -18.58 0.65
N ILE A 351 -9.57 -19.37 0.55
CA ILE A 351 -9.66 -20.84 0.48
C ILE A 351 -10.35 -21.40 1.74
N LEU A 352 -10.01 -20.86 2.91
CA LEU A 352 -10.60 -21.26 4.19
C LEU A 352 -12.05 -20.77 4.39
N SER A 353 -12.62 -20.01 3.45
CA SER A 353 -13.99 -19.50 3.50
C SER A 353 -14.35 -18.83 4.83
N MET A 354 -13.43 -18.02 5.38
CA MET A 354 -13.62 -17.36 6.68
C MET A 354 -14.79 -16.37 6.65
N SER A 355 -15.50 -16.23 7.78
CA SER A 355 -16.61 -15.29 7.89
C SER A 355 -16.14 -13.84 7.73
N GLN A 356 -17.05 -12.94 7.33
CA GLN A 356 -16.70 -11.51 7.18
C GLN A 356 -16.26 -10.88 8.52
N GLN A 357 -16.79 -11.38 9.64
CA GLN A 357 -16.41 -10.90 10.98
C GLN A 357 -14.99 -11.33 11.35
N ASP A 358 -14.63 -12.59 11.09
CA ASP A 358 -13.27 -13.11 11.35
C ASP A 358 -12.24 -12.43 10.45
N CYS A 359 -12.59 -12.21 9.18
CA CYS A 359 -11.77 -11.44 8.24
C CYS A 359 -11.50 -10.02 8.76
N LYS A 360 -12.51 -9.32 9.28
CA LYS A 360 -12.36 -7.98 9.87
C LYS A 360 -11.46 -8.00 11.11
N GLN A 361 -11.65 -8.96 12.01
CA GLN A 361 -10.81 -9.10 13.20
C GLN A 361 -9.35 -9.38 12.84
N PHE A 362 -9.13 -10.30 11.91
CA PHE A 362 -7.80 -10.63 11.40
C PHE A 362 -7.13 -9.43 10.73
N SER A 363 -7.86 -8.68 9.90
CA SER A 363 -7.33 -7.48 9.25
C SER A 363 -6.96 -6.35 10.20
N LYS A 364 -7.80 -6.12 11.22
CA LYS A 364 -7.51 -5.18 12.30
C LYS A 364 -6.23 -5.59 13.03
N PHE A 365 -6.08 -6.88 13.32
CA PHE A 365 -4.85 -7.42 13.89
C PHE A 365 -3.64 -7.15 12.98
N MET A 366 -3.74 -7.47 11.69
CA MET A 366 -2.68 -7.28 10.70
C MET A 366 -2.37 -5.82 10.33
N GLY A 367 -3.17 -4.88 10.84
CA GLY A 367 -2.99 -3.44 10.68
C GLY A 367 -3.37 -2.93 9.29
N HIS A 368 -4.32 -3.58 8.62
CA HIS A 368 -4.86 -3.14 7.32
C HIS A 368 -6.10 -2.27 7.56
N THR A 369 -6.42 -1.36 6.64
CA THR A 369 -7.76 -0.75 6.63
C THR A 369 -8.70 -1.66 5.84
N GLU A 370 -9.99 -1.64 6.17
CA GLU A 370 -11.04 -2.49 5.55
C GLU A 370 -11.02 -2.39 4.01
N LYS A 371 -10.89 -1.18 3.46
CA LYS A 371 -10.74 -0.95 2.02
C LYS A 371 -9.45 -1.52 1.41
N THR A 372 -8.34 -1.48 2.16
CA THR A 372 -7.09 -2.14 1.72
C THR A 372 -7.25 -3.67 1.75
N HIS A 373 -8.20 -4.20 2.53
CA HIS A 373 -8.45 -5.63 2.60
C HIS A 373 -9.27 -6.10 1.40
N GLU A 374 -10.34 -5.38 1.04
CA GLU A 374 -11.15 -5.69 -0.14
C GLU A 374 -10.30 -5.66 -1.43
N GLU A 375 -9.54 -4.58 -1.68
CA GLU A 375 -8.78 -4.42 -2.94
C GLU A 375 -7.50 -5.26 -3.05
N PHE A 376 -6.83 -5.62 -1.94
CA PHE A 376 -5.56 -6.36 -2.00
C PHE A 376 -5.71 -7.88 -1.89
N TYR A 377 -6.86 -8.36 -1.43
CA TYR A 377 -7.06 -9.75 -1.06
C TYR A 377 -7.88 -10.54 -2.09
N GLU A 378 -8.44 -9.87 -3.11
CA GLU A 378 -9.06 -10.48 -4.30
C GLU A 378 -8.09 -11.27 -5.22
N LEU A 379 -6.91 -11.66 -4.75
CA LEU A 379 -5.80 -12.15 -5.59
C LEU A 379 -5.45 -13.64 -5.43
N PRO A 380 -6.44 -14.51 -5.28
CA PRO A 380 -6.47 -15.71 -6.12
C PRO A 380 -7.83 -15.87 -6.81
N VAL A 381 -8.49 -14.76 -7.15
CA VAL A 381 -9.84 -14.87 -7.67
C VAL A 381 -9.81 -15.19 -9.17
N ASP A 382 -8.75 -14.93 -9.94
CA ASP A 382 -8.77 -15.18 -11.39
C ASP A 382 -9.28 -16.58 -11.78
N ILE A 383 -8.77 -17.69 -11.21
CA ILE A 383 -9.24 -19.04 -11.57
C ILE A 383 -10.67 -19.30 -11.07
N TYR A 384 -10.99 -18.91 -9.82
CA TYR A 384 -12.32 -19.16 -9.24
C TYR A 384 -13.41 -18.23 -9.79
N GLN A 385 -13.11 -16.94 -10.02
CA GLN A 385 -13.94 -15.99 -10.77
C GLN A 385 -14.06 -16.48 -12.19
N THR A 386 -12.98 -16.84 -12.88
CA THR A 386 -13.07 -17.32 -14.27
C THR A 386 -13.98 -18.55 -14.32
N ALA A 387 -13.78 -19.55 -13.47
CA ALA A 387 -14.67 -20.72 -13.43
C ALA A 387 -16.13 -20.34 -13.12
N LYS A 388 -16.39 -19.48 -12.13
CA LYS A 388 -17.75 -19.04 -11.77
C LYS A 388 -18.40 -18.13 -12.82
N VAL A 389 -17.62 -17.28 -13.48
CA VAL A 389 -18.06 -16.33 -14.51
C VAL A 389 -18.25 -17.06 -15.83
N VAL A 390 -17.33 -17.95 -16.23
CA VAL A 390 -17.49 -18.84 -17.39
C VAL A 390 -18.77 -19.66 -17.25
N LYS A 391 -19.02 -20.23 -16.07
CA LYS A 391 -20.28 -20.91 -15.75
C LYS A 391 -21.50 -20.02 -15.99
N LEU A 392 -21.45 -18.76 -15.56
CA LEU A 392 -22.54 -17.80 -15.78
C LEU A 392 -22.67 -17.42 -17.27
N LEU A 393 -21.57 -17.27 -17.99
CA LEU A 393 -21.54 -16.92 -19.41
C LEU A 393 -22.10 -18.08 -20.26
N ILE A 394 -21.73 -19.33 -19.97
CA ILE A 394 -22.31 -20.53 -20.59
C ILE A 394 -23.83 -20.60 -20.36
N LEU A 395 -24.29 -20.36 -19.13
CA LEU A 395 -25.73 -20.30 -18.82
C LEU A 395 -26.47 -19.17 -19.55
N MET A 396 -25.77 -18.09 -19.92
CA MET A 396 -26.34 -17.02 -20.74
C MET A 396 -26.44 -17.41 -22.22
N GLU A 397 -25.50 -18.21 -22.73
CA GLU A 397 -25.51 -18.73 -24.10
C GLU A 397 -26.58 -19.83 -24.29
N GLU A 398 -26.72 -20.73 -23.32
CA GLU A 398 -27.74 -21.82 -23.31
C GLU A 398 -29.16 -21.29 -23.03
N GLY A 399 -29.29 -20.06 -22.55
CA GLY A 399 -30.53 -19.41 -22.16
C GLY A 399 -30.93 -19.74 -20.71
N ILE A 400 -31.10 -18.71 -19.87
CA ILE A 400 -31.30 -18.86 -18.42
C ILE A 400 -32.58 -19.65 -18.12
N PRO A 401 -32.50 -20.92 -17.65
CA PRO A 401 -33.69 -21.68 -17.31
C PRO A 401 -34.33 -21.10 -16.06
N THR A 402 -35.67 -20.98 -16.02
CA THR A 402 -36.44 -20.47 -14.86
C THR A 402 -36.14 -21.23 -13.56
N GLN A 403 -35.60 -22.44 -13.70
CA GLN A 403 -35.19 -23.40 -12.67
C GLN A 403 -33.97 -22.96 -11.84
N HIS A 404 -33.18 -22.00 -12.33
CA HIS A 404 -32.00 -21.45 -11.64
C HIS A 404 -32.28 -20.09 -10.98
N LYS A 405 -33.53 -19.60 -11.05
CA LYS A 405 -33.93 -18.34 -10.43
C LYS A 405 -33.86 -18.43 -8.91
N GLY A 406 -32.93 -17.70 -8.31
CA GLY A 406 -32.74 -17.64 -6.85
C GLY A 406 -31.74 -18.65 -6.28
N LYS A 407 -31.10 -19.49 -7.11
CA LYS A 407 -30.00 -20.38 -6.70
C LYS A 407 -28.67 -19.64 -6.68
N SER A 408 -27.75 -20.04 -5.81
CA SER A 408 -26.39 -19.47 -5.80
C SER A 408 -25.55 -20.04 -6.96
N LEU A 409 -24.55 -19.28 -7.46
CA LEU A 409 -23.65 -19.73 -8.55
C LEU A 409 -22.91 -21.05 -8.24
N SER A 410 -22.77 -21.39 -6.96
CA SER A 410 -22.17 -22.65 -6.49
C SER A 410 -23.11 -23.85 -6.66
N GLU A 411 -24.43 -23.64 -6.65
CA GLU A 411 -25.48 -24.69 -6.66
C GLU A 411 -25.97 -25.04 -8.06
N ILE A 412 -25.55 -24.32 -9.09
CA ILE A 412 -25.91 -24.60 -10.47
C ILE A 412 -25.00 -25.72 -10.97
N GLU A 413 -25.49 -26.83 -11.50
CA GLU A 413 -24.62 -27.82 -12.15
C GLU A 413 -24.76 -27.63 -13.67
N ILE A 414 -23.63 -27.41 -14.35
CA ILE A 414 -23.57 -27.39 -15.82
C ILE A 414 -23.05 -28.75 -16.26
N ASN A 415 -23.64 -29.32 -17.30
CA ASN A 415 -23.16 -30.55 -17.90
C ASN A 415 -21.88 -30.26 -18.70
N LEU A 416 -20.72 -30.37 -18.06
CA LEU A 416 -19.43 -30.08 -18.71
C LEU A 416 -19.06 -31.09 -19.81
N ASN A 417 -19.73 -32.23 -19.91
CA ASN A 417 -19.35 -33.29 -20.85
C ASN A 417 -19.41 -32.87 -22.32
N GLU A 418 -20.25 -31.89 -22.69
CA GLU A 418 -20.28 -31.34 -24.06
C GLU A 418 -19.08 -30.46 -24.40
N TYR A 419 -18.34 -29.95 -23.41
CA TYR A 419 -17.18 -29.06 -23.60
C TYR A 419 -15.82 -29.76 -23.42
N VAL A 420 -15.80 -31.00 -22.91
CA VAL A 420 -14.56 -31.76 -22.64
C VAL A 420 -13.96 -32.35 -23.91
N ASP A 421 -14.77 -32.65 -24.92
CA ASP A 421 -14.28 -33.22 -26.20
C ASP A 421 -13.52 -32.21 -27.07
N GLU A 422 -13.73 -30.90 -26.88
CA GLU A 422 -13.02 -29.84 -27.63
C GLU A 422 -11.72 -29.36 -26.95
N MET A 423 -11.44 -29.75 -25.70
CA MET A 423 -10.31 -29.25 -24.90
C MET A 423 -9.08 -30.18 -24.85
N GLN A 424 -8.94 -31.12 -25.78
CA GLN A 424 -7.72 -31.94 -25.90
C GLN A 424 -6.53 -31.05 -26.29
N PRO A 425 -5.46 -30.96 -25.49
CA PRO A 425 -4.30 -30.16 -25.84
C PRO A 425 -3.49 -30.89 -26.92
N GLU A 426 -3.43 -30.33 -28.13
CA GLU A 426 -2.40 -30.72 -29.08
C GLU A 426 -1.02 -30.41 -28.49
N SER A 427 -0.22 -31.46 -28.33
CA SER A 427 1.15 -31.40 -27.84
C SER A 427 2.01 -30.53 -28.76
N SER A 428 2.44 -29.37 -28.28
CA SER A 428 3.59 -28.65 -28.85
C SER A 428 4.59 -28.34 -27.75
N GLU A 429 5.60 -29.19 -27.65
CA GLU A 429 6.83 -28.90 -26.93
C GLU A 429 7.52 -27.72 -27.61
N SER A 430 7.64 -26.59 -26.92
CA SER A 430 8.71 -25.63 -27.19
C SER A 430 9.25 -25.06 -25.88
N ALA A 431 10.55 -25.29 -25.69
CA ALA A 431 11.31 -24.98 -24.50
C ALA A 431 11.39 -23.46 -24.28
N ILE A 432 10.95 -23.00 -23.11
CA ILE A 432 11.15 -21.62 -22.64
C ILE A 432 12.56 -21.53 -22.06
N GLN A 433 13.49 -20.96 -22.82
CA GLN A 433 14.77 -20.49 -22.29
C GLN A 433 14.52 -19.26 -21.42
N GLN A 434 14.88 -19.36 -20.13
CA GLN A 434 14.85 -18.24 -19.19
C GLN A 434 16.12 -17.42 -19.33
N GLU A 435 16.03 -16.23 -19.93
CA GLU A 435 17.05 -15.21 -19.75
C GLU A 435 16.90 -14.55 -18.38
N GLN A 436 17.97 -14.65 -17.60
CA GLN A 436 18.13 -14.00 -16.31
C GLN A 436 18.39 -12.51 -16.51
N THR A 437 17.50 -11.65 -16.00
CA THR A 437 17.84 -10.26 -15.69
C THR A 437 17.56 -10.00 -14.20
N GLU A 438 18.65 -9.91 -13.43
CA GLU A 438 18.62 -9.47 -12.04
C GLU A 438 18.23 -7.99 -12.00
N ASN A 439 17.05 -7.65 -11.48
CA ASN A 439 16.72 -6.28 -11.13
C ASN A 439 16.26 -6.17 -9.67
N HIS A 440 16.91 -5.24 -8.97
CA HIS A 440 16.79 -4.95 -7.55
C HIS A 440 15.39 -4.43 -7.18
N GLU A 441 14.49 -5.32 -6.73
CA GLU A 441 13.26 -4.92 -6.04
C GLU A 441 13.56 -4.44 -4.61
N GLY A 442 13.98 -3.18 -4.52
CA GLY A 442 14.06 -2.42 -3.27
C GLY A 442 12.91 -1.42 -3.14
N ASP A 443 11.94 -1.74 -2.29
CA ASP A 443 11.10 -0.76 -1.57
C ASP A 443 10.11 0.12 -2.39
N GLU A 444 9.47 -0.43 -3.42
CA GLU A 444 8.43 0.30 -4.18
C GLU A 444 7.13 0.58 -3.39
N ASN A 445 6.91 -0.12 -2.27
CA ASN A 445 5.71 0.08 -1.46
C ASN A 445 5.83 1.21 -0.42
N GLU A 446 7.02 1.74 -0.15
CA GLU A 446 7.16 2.96 0.68
C GLU A 446 6.78 4.22 -0.10
N LYS A 447 6.94 4.22 -1.43
CA LYS A 447 6.64 5.37 -2.29
C LYS A 447 5.14 5.58 -2.57
N ARG A 448 4.33 4.52 -2.56
CA ARG A 448 2.87 4.56 -2.84
C ARG A 448 2.02 5.39 -1.87
N ARG A 449 2.52 5.83 -0.72
CA ARG A 449 1.76 6.71 0.20
C ARG A 449 2.01 8.21 0.04
N LEU A 450 2.95 8.65 -0.81
CA LEU A 450 3.04 10.08 -1.14
C LEU A 450 2.02 10.53 -2.19
N ASN A 451 1.38 9.59 -2.90
CA ASN A 451 0.27 9.89 -3.83
C ASN A 451 -1.08 10.13 -3.13
N TYR A 452 -1.07 10.19 -1.80
CA TYR A 452 -2.17 10.67 -0.97
C TYR A 452 -1.70 11.84 -0.06
N LEU A 453 -0.77 12.65 -0.55
CA LEU A 453 -0.87 14.08 -0.28
C LEU A 453 -1.93 14.60 -1.25
N ASP A 454 -3.17 14.45 -0.80
CA ASP A 454 -4.14 15.51 -1.01
C ASP A 454 -3.43 16.82 -0.72
N THR A 455 -3.62 17.80 -1.59
CA THR A 455 -3.44 19.20 -1.28
C THR A 455 -4.09 19.51 0.06
N ASP A 456 -3.30 19.47 1.14
CA ASP A 456 -3.51 20.37 2.27
C ASP A 456 -3.16 21.78 1.75
N GLU A 457 -4.04 22.33 0.92
CA GLU A 457 -4.29 23.76 1.00
C GLU A 457 -4.68 24.01 2.46
N GLU A 458 -3.93 24.90 3.11
CA GLU A 458 -4.44 25.56 4.30
C GLU A 458 -5.85 26.06 3.98
N ASN A 459 -6.85 25.38 4.56
CA ASN A 459 -8.19 25.94 4.72
C ASN A 459 -8.04 27.15 5.65
N ASN A 460 -7.59 28.28 5.09
CA ASN A 460 -8.15 29.55 5.48
C ASN A 460 -9.61 29.50 5.06
N ASP A 461 -10.49 29.59 6.06
CA ASP A 461 -11.93 29.73 5.94
C ASP A 461 -12.29 30.74 4.83
N VAL A 462 -12.64 30.21 3.65
CA VAL A 462 -13.52 30.91 2.71
C VAL A 462 -14.59 29.91 2.29
N PRO A 463 -15.88 30.19 2.58
CA PRO A 463 -16.93 29.18 2.56
C PRO A 463 -17.30 28.80 1.13
N SER A 464 -16.79 27.65 0.66
CA SER A 464 -17.38 26.97 -0.49
C SER A 464 -18.76 26.42 -0.09
N LYS A 465 -19.79 26.86 -0.83
CA LYS A 465 -21.20 26.53 -0.58
C LYS A 465 -21.42 25.01 -0.62
N LYS A 466 -21.46 24.38 0.57
CA LYS A 466 -22.01 23.04 0.74
C LYS A 466 -23.44 23.04 0.18
N ARG A 467 -23.74 22.15 -0.79
CA ARG A 467 -25.13 21.79 -1.06
C ARG A 467 -25.74 21.32 0.27
N PRO A 468 -26.86 21.90 0.73
CA PRO A 468 -27.36 21.62 2.06
C PRO A 468 -27.72 20.14 2.18
N LYS A 469 -27.20 19.48 3.21
CA LYS A 469 -27.70 18.16 3.63
C LYS A 469 -29.20 18.33 3.91
N THR A 470 -30.05 17.77 3.06
CA THR A 470 -31.50 17.75 3.25
C THR A 470 -31.80 16.98 4.53
N LYS A 471 -32.16 17.70 5.60
CA LYS A 471 -32.77 17.09 6.80
C LYS A 471 -33.99 16.29 6.32
N LYS A 472 -34.05 14.97 6.59
CA LYS A 472 -35.26 14.17 6.33
C LYS A 472 -36.40 14.73 7.19
N GLN A 473 -37.24 15.59 6.63
CA GLN A 473 -38.47 16.05 7.31
C GLN A 473 -39.47 14.90 7.38
N ALA A 474 -39.89 14.53 8.59
CA ALA A 474 -41.00 13.62 8.82
C ALA A 474 -42.28 14.19 8.18
N TRP A 475 -43.18 13.32 7.71
CA TRP A 475 -44.47 13.70 7.13
C TRP A 475 -45.46 14.06 8.24
N SER A 476 -46.13 15.22 8.16
CA SER A 476 -47.19 15.54 9.11
C SER A 476 -48.47 14.75 8.80
N ILE A 477 -49.33 14.58 9.80
CA ILE A 477 -50.63 13.89 9.65
C ILE A 477 -51.52 14.65 8.66
N GLU A 478 -51.49 15.98 8.69
CA GLU A 478 -52.23 16.86 7.78
C GLU A 478 -51.74 16.74 6.32
N GLU A 479 -50.42 16.67 6.09
CA GLU A 479 -49.84 16.46 4.75
C GLU A 479 -50.30 15.12 4.15
N ILE A 480 -50.35 14.06 4.99
CA ILE A 480 -50.80 12.73 4.56
C ILE A 480 -52.30 12.73 4.25
N ALA A 481 -53.11 13.39 5.09
CA ALA A 481 -54.56 13.51 4.87
C ALA A 481 -54.90 14.25 3.57
N LEU A 482 -54.15 15.33 3.24
CA LEU A 482 -54.32 16.06 1.98
C LEU A 482 -53.98 15.21 0.74
N ILE A 483 -52.91 14.43 0.80
CA ILE A 483 -52.55 13.49 -0.27
C ILE A 483 -53.63 12.41 -0.44
N GLN A 484 -54.15 11.87 0.67
CA GLN A 484 -55.23 10.88 0.64
C GLN A 484 -56.55 11.46 0.13
N LYS A 485 -56.87 12.71 0.46
CA LYS A 485 -58.08 13.40 -0.03
C LYS A 485 -58.00 13.67 -1.53
N HIS A 486 -56.86 14.14 -2.03
CA HIS A 486 -56.72 14.58 -3.42
C HIS A 486 -56.41 13.43 -4.40
N PHE A 487 -55.64 12.42 -3.97
CA PHE A 487 -55.23 11.29 -4.83
C PHE A 487 -55.78 9.93 -4.36
N GLY A 488 -56.74 9.93 -3.43
CA GLY A 488 -57.32 8.71 -2.87
C GLY A 488 -57.98 7.79 -3.92
N ASN A 489 -58.64 8.37 -4.91
CA ASN A 489 -59.28 7.62 -5.99
C ASN A 489 -58.25 6.96 -6.93
N ASP A 490 -57.14 7.65 -7.22
CA ASP A 490 -56.04 7.10 -8.04
C ASP A 490 -55.28 6.00 -7.29
N MET A 491 -55.08 6.19 -5.98
CA MET A 491 -54.49 5.19 -5.09
C MET A 491 -55.31 3.91 -5.01
N LYS A 492 -56.64 4.01 -4.89
CA LYS A 492 -57.55 2.84 -4.91
C LYS A 492 -57.54 2.11 -6.25
N LYS A 493 -57.35 2.82 -7.36
CA LYS A 493 -57.27 2.25 -8.73
C LYS A 493 -55.86 1.77 -9.11
N GLY A 494 -54.87 1.89 -8.21
CA GLY A 494 -53.48 1.50 -8.46
C GLY A 494 -52.78 2.31 -9.55
N ARG A 495 -53.30 3.48 -9.91
CA ARG A 495 -52.74 4.36 -10.94
C ARG A 495 -51.88 5.44 -10.28
N TYR A 496 -50.75 5.76 -10.90
CA TYR A 496 -49.89 6.86 -10.46
C TYR A 496 -50.23 8.13 -11.24
N PRO A 497 -50.55 9.25 -10.57
CA PRO A 497 -50.84 10.51 -11.25
C PRO A 497 -49.62 11.02 -12.01
N LEU A 498 -49.89 11.79 -13.07
CA LEU A 498 -48.86 12.37 -13.91
C LEU A 498 -48.08 13.45 -13.12
N SER A 499 -46.81 13.64 -13.48
CA SER A 499 -45.96 14.64 -12.80
C SER A 499 -46.53 16.07 -12.91
N SER A 500 -47.34 16.34 -13.94
CA SER A 500 -48.08 17.60 -14.12
C SER A 500 -49.19 17.81 -13.09
N GLU A 501 -49.91 16.75 -12.71
CA GLU A 501 -50.99 16.79 -11.72
C GLU A 501 -50.44 16.97 -10.30
N ILE A 502 -49.32 16.32 -10.00
CA ILE A 502 -48.62 16.50 -8.72
C ILE A 502 -48.07 17.93 -8.60
N LYS A 503 -47.59 18.52 -9.70
CA LYS A 503 -47.18 19.94 -9.71
C LYS A 503 -48.35 20.89 -9.46
N LYS A 504 -49.53 20.63 -10.03
CA LYS A 504 -50.75 21.41 -9.74
C LYS A 504 -51.14 21.29 -8.26
N PHE A 505 -51.12 20.08 -7.70
CA PHE A 505 -51.39 19.86 -6.27
C PHE A 505 -50.41 20.60 -5.35
N ILE A 506 -49.12 20.60 -5.67
CA ILE A 506 -48.09 21.34 -4.92
C ILE A 506 -48.38 22.85 -4.95
N ALA A 507 -48.75 23.39 -6.12
CA ALA A 507 -49.06 24.79 -6.29
C ALA A 507 -50.33 25.21 -5.53
N SER A 508 -51.40 24.41 -5.58
CA SER A 508 -52.68 24.73 -4.93
C SER A 508 -52.66 24.59 -3.40
N ASN A 509 -51.81 23.73 -2.84
CA ASN A 509 -51.75 23.47 -1.39
C ASN A 509 -50.46 23.99 -0.73
N HIS A 510 -49.66 24.80 -1.45
CA HIS A 510 -48.39 25.35 -1.00
C HIS A 510 -47.44 24.32 -0.33
N SER A 511 -47.40 23.11 -0.88
CA SER A 511 -46.59 22.03 -0.29
C SER A 511 -45.10 22.28 -0.49
N LYS A 512 -44.30 22.08 0.57
CA LYS A 512 -42.83 22.20 0.51
C LYS A 512 -42.14 20.94 -0.05
N ARG A 513 -42.91 19.93 -0.47
CA ARG A 513 -42.41 18.62 -0.93
C ARG A 513 -42.23 18.58 -2.44
N SER A 514 -41.16 17.93 -2.89
CA SER A 514 -40.93 17.69 -4.32
C SER A 514 -41.86 16.60 -4.88
N VAL A 515 -42.07 16.62 -6.20
CA VAL A 515 -42.87 15.61 -6.92
C VAL A 515 -42.41 14.19 -6.61
N LEU A 516 -41.09 13.97 -6.53
CA LEU A 516 -40.51 12.66 -6.24
C LEU A 516 -40.83 12.18 -4.81
N GLN A 517 -40.83 13.11 -3.84
CA GLN A 517 -41.17 12.80 -2.45
C GLN A 517 -42.65 12.43 -2.29
N ILE A 518 -43.56 13.14 -2.96
CA ILE A 518 -44.99 12.84 -2.93
C ILE A 518 -45.26 11.48 -3.59
N LYS A 519 -44.62 11.19 -4.74
CA LYS A 519 -44.75 9.90 -5.43
C LYS A 519 -44.26 8.72 -4.57
N ALA A 520 -43.11 8.87 -3.92
CA ALA A 520 -42.58 7.87 -3.00
C ALA A 520 -43.48 7.65 -1.78
N LYS A 521 -44.10 8.71 -1.25
CA LYS A 521 -45.05 8.61 -0.13
C LYS A 521 -46.36 7.93 -0.54
N MET A 522 -46.89 8.24 -1.72
CA MET A 522 -48.07 7.56 -2.28
C MET A 522 -47.81 6.05 -2.47
N GLN A 523 -46.64 5.69 -3.02
CA GLN A 523 -46.25 4.28 -3.16
C GLN A 523 -46.26 3.55 -1.81
N HIS A 524 -45.67 4.15 -0.78
CA HIS A 524 -45.68 3.59 0.57
C HIS A 524 -47.09 3.46 1.17
N LEU A 525 -47.98 4.44 0.94
CA LEU A 525 -49.37 4.37 1.41
C LEU A 525 -50.18 3.28 0.68
N MET A 526 -49.96 3.10 -0.63
CA MET A 526 -50.59 2.00 -1.39
C MET A 526 -50.10 0.63 -0.91
N THR A 527 -48.81 0.46 -0.58
CA THR A 527 -48.28 -0.81 -0.04
C THR A 527 -48.88 -1.12 1.33
N LYS A 528 -49.08 -0.11 2.19
CA LYS A 528 -49.69 -0.27 3.50
C LYS A 528 -51.18 -0.63 3.45
N GLN A 529 -51.92 -0.12 2.45
CA GLN A 529 -53.33 -0.47 2.22
C GLN A 529 -53.55 -1.88 1.64
N LYS A 530 -52.52 -2.51 1.04
CA LYS A 530 -52.59 -3.90 0.56
C LYS A 530 -52.21 -4.94 1.63
N ALA A 531 -51.59 -4.49 2.71
CA ALA A 531 -51.11 -5.33 3.81
C ALA A 531 -52.10 -5.42 4.99
N ASN A 532 -53.15 -4.59 4.96
CA ASN A 532 -54.35 -4.66 5.79
C ASN A 532 -55.52 -5.05 4.89
#